data_AF-D8LVU0-F1
#
_entry.id   AF-D8LVU0-F1
#
_cell.length_a   1.000
_cell.length_b   1.000
_cell.length_c   1.000
_cell.angle_alpha   90.00
_cell.angle_beta   90.00
_cell.angle_gamma   90.00
#
_symmetry.space_group_name_H-M   'P 1'
#
loop_
_entity.id
_entity.type
_entity.pdbx_description
1 polymer ?
#
loop_
_entity_poly.entity_id
_entity_poly.type
_entity_poly.pdbx_seq_one_letter_code
_entity_poly.pdbx_strand_id
1 'polypeptide(L)'
;MPGFYEERDMDDHLMSYSQMNRDHLRHGLCYLYYRKKVNGEEEEDVIQSIREFRDGKDIITRRAFLQDKMTVYDDNGNVIYEGGFENDPTKGYGRSGQGTEYYVDGNKDLLYKGDFANDKFHGKGRIFVNGYVYSEGHYKNGMLHGSCLIKKKGETKRIRYYYHNHNIICFLFCLLILILAICACIGFLVDVFFFRTVRIKTVDDLLNLSPRTLFLIAKPNCCTSYGSNEFIVTDHSQLRLIRIDANNFQNVTYFEVGAIPSLERLAIGDMSFGMDSQPQSVIPNDLSFSVFNCSSLQSITIGKNSFVGFLQFDISSLPSLQSIYIGDTTQQSNNFMNAPLKLFDLPNLITLDLGMYSFMNAPAVEIDNLAALDSISLGLKSCMGDASESSLVLRDLPSLKTLTSSGYSFMNQQHIVLMNIPNLTKVSLPSAFSNRESVETEM
;
A
#
# COMPACT_ATOMS: atom_id res chain seq x y z
N MET A 1 0.01 -10.12 41.06
CA MET A 1 -0.91 -9.45 40.10
C MET A 1 -0.07 -8.76 39.01
N PRO A 2 -0.36 -8.90 37.71
CA PRO A 2 0.44 -8.27 36.65
C PRO A 2 0.54 -6.74 36.85
N GLY A 3 1.76 -6.20 36.84
CA GLY A 3 2.00 -4.76 37.00
C GLY A 3 2.02 -4.25 38.45
N PHE A 4 2.01 -5.14 39.45
CA PHE A 4 2.14 -4.80 40.87
C PHE A 4 3.40 -5.45 41.46
N TYR A 5 4.07 -4.74 42.36
CA TYR A 5 5.14 -5.25 43.20
C TYR A 5 4.55 -5.98 44.41
N GLU A 6 5.05 -7.19 44.69
CA GLU A 6 4.63 -8.02 45.83
C GLU A 6 5.57 -7.79 47.01
N GLU A 7 5.00 -7.52 48.17
CA GLU A 7 5.74 -7.30 49.42
C GLU A 7 5.30 -8.36 50.44
N ARG A 8 6.29 -9.05 51.02
CA ARG A 8 6.11 -10.07 52.05
C ARG A 8 6.93 -9.77 53.30
N ASP A 9 6.47 -10.25 54.45
CA ASP A 9 7.24 -10.17 55.71
C ASP A 9 8.31 -11.27 55.81
N MET A 10 9.03 -11.34 56.95
CA MET A 10 10.11 -12.32 57.17
C MET A 10 9.61 -13.77 57.27
N ASP A 11 8.32 -13.96 57.54
CA ASP A 11 7.67 -15.26 57.68
C ASP A 11 6.95 -15.65 56.37
N ASP A 12 7.23 -14.94 55.26
CA ASP A 12 6.66 -15.13 53.91
C ASP A 12 5.16 -14.81 53.79
N HIS A 13 4.60 -14.00 54.68
CA HIS A 13 3.19 -13.59 54.58
C HIS A 13 3.03 -12.36 53.68
N LEU A 14 1.95 -12.35 52.88
CA LEU A 14 1.66 -11.25 51.97
C LEU A 14 1.26 -10.00 52.75
N MET A 15 2.02 -8.92 52.55
CA MET A 15 1.75 -7.61 53.13
C MET A 15 1.07 -6.68 52.13
N SER A 16 1.55 -6.66 50.88
CA SER A 16 0.94 -5.82 49.85
C SER A 16 1.17 -6.26 48.41
N TYR A 17 0.23 -5.86 47.53
CA TYR A 17 0.50 -5.67 46.10
C TYR A 17 0.41 -4.19 45.77
N SER A 18 1.52 -3.57 45.34
CA SER A 18 1.61 -2.12 45.18
C SER A 18 2.04 -1.71 43.77
N GLN A 19 1.37 -0.71 43.19
CA GLN A 19 1.90 0.01 42.03
C GLN A 19 3.03 0.95 42.49
N MET A 20 4.09 1.00 41.69
CA MET A 20 5.28 1.81 42.00
C MET A 20 5.56 2.77 40.84
N ASN A 21 6.07 3.96 41.17
CA ASN A 21 6.66 4.85 40.18
C ASN A 21 8.08 4.38 39.79
N ARG A 22 8.76 5.15 38.93
CA ARG A 22 10.13 4.84 38.47
C ARG A 22 11.18 4.84 39.58
N ASP A 23 10.88 5.50 40.71
CA ASP A 23 11.77 5.62 41.87
C ASP A 23 11.45 4.56 42.95
N HIS A 24 10.65 3.53 42.60
CA HIS A 24 10.21 2.48 43.52
C HIS A 24 9.40 2.99 44.73
N LEU A 25 8.80 4.17 44.62
CA LEU A 25 7.84 4.68 45.60
C LEU A 25 6.42 4.23 45.22
N ARG A 26 5.60 3.89 46.21
CA ARG A 26 4.18 3.56 46.00
C ARG A 26 3.49 4.71 45.26
N HIS A 27 2.92 4.41 44.09
CA HIS A 27 2.27 5.39 43.23
C HIS A 27 1.17 4.69 42.42
N GLY A 28 -0.08 5.07 42.67
CA GLY A 28 -1.27 4.37 42.18
C GLY A 28 -1.93 3.51 43.26
N LEU A 29 -2.57 2.41 42.86
CA LEU A 29 -3.30 1.52 43.75
C LEU A 29 -2.36 0.58 44.52
N CYS A 30 -2.62 0.43 45.80
CA CYS A 30 -1.94 -0.51 46.70
C CYS A 30 -2.97 -1.34 47.47
N TYR A 31 -2.83 -2.65 47.40
CA TYR A 31 -3.67 -3.64 48.07
C TYR A 31 -2.94 -4.07 49.34
N LEU A 32 -3.50 -3.74 50.50
CA LEU A 32 -2.89 -4.00 51.81
C LEU A 32 -3.58 -5.18 52.48
N TYR A 33 -2.79 -6.11 53.01
CA TYR A 33 -3.24 -7.33 53.65
C TYR A 33 -2.84 -7.34 55.12
N TYR A 34 -3.60 -8.10 55.92
CA TYR A 34 -3.26 -8.39 57.30
C TYR A 34 -3.47 -9.87 57.59
N ARG A 35 -2.76 -10.35 58.60
CA ARG A 35 -2.86 -11.74 59.02
C ARG A 35 -4.07 -11.96 59.91
N LYS A 36 -4.87 -12.97 59.59
CA LYS A 36 -6.02 -13.38 60.41
C LYS A 36 -5.90 -14.85 60.79
N LYS A 37 -6.07 -15.13 62.09
CA LYS A 37 -6.23 -16.51 62.58
C LYS A 37 -7.62 -17.04 62.22
N VAL A 38 -7.65 -18.15 61.50
CA VAL A 38 -8.84 -18.93 61.16
C VAL A 38 -8.87 -20.15 62.08
N ASN A 39 -9.98 -20.33 62.80
CA ASN A 39 -10.19 -21.44 63.73
C ASN A 39 -9.13 -21.63 64.85
N GLY A 40 -8.33 -20.59 65.13
CA GLY A 40 -7.34 -20.58 66.21
C GLY A 40 -5.98 -21.18 65.86
N GLU A 41 -5.81 -21.77 64.68
CA GLU A 41 -4.58 -22.50 64.31
C GLU A 41 -4.01 -22.08 62.94
N GLU A 42 -4.85 -21.81 61.94
CA GLU A 42 -4.40 -21.45 60.59
C GLU A 42 -4.33 -19.93 60.40
N GLU A 43 -3.31 -19.44 59.70
CA GLU A 43 -3.14 -18.02 59.41
C GLU A 43 -3.36 -17.77 57.92
N GLU A 44 -4.32 -16.90 57.59
CA GLU A 44 -4.62 -16.50 56.22
C GLU A 44 -4.34 -15.01 56.00
N ASP A 45 -3.82 -14.68 54.81
CA ASP A 45 -3.61 -13.30 54.36
C ASP A 45 -4.94 -12.73 53.85
N VAL A 46 -5.52 -11.80 54.62
CA VAL A 46 -6.83 -11.23 54.33
C VAL A 46 -6.68 -9.81 53.84
N ILE A 47 -7.33 -9.49 52.72
CA ILE A 47 -7.36 -8.12 52.21
C ILE A 47 -7.95 -7.18 53.27
N GLN A 48 -7.23 -6.12 53.60
CA GLN A 48 -7.64 -5.10 54.56
C GLN A 48 -8.25 -3.89 53.85
N SER A 49 -7.51 -3.36 52.88
CA SER A 49 -7.89 -2.14 52.17
C SER A 49 -7.19 -2.03 50.83
N ILE A 50 -7.81 -1.30 49.91
CA ILE A 50 -7.18 -0.81 48.69
C ILE A 50 -7.09 0.69 48.81
N ARG A 51 -5.87 1.21 48.75
CA ARG A 51 -5.56 2.63 48.95
C ARG A 51 -4.84 3.18 47.73
N GLU A 52 -5.00 4.48 47.50
CA GLU A 52 -4.28 5.21 46.47
C GLU A 52 -3.11 5.97 47.08
N PHE A 53 -1.93 5.78 46.52
CA PHE A 53 -0.70 6.47 46.90
C PHE A 53 -0.22 7.39 45.79
N ARG A 54 0.44 8.49 46.16
CA ARG A 54 1.16 9.36 45.23
C ARG A 54 2.55 9.63 45.79
N ASP A 55 3.55 9.12 45.08
CA ASP A 55 4.97 9.31 45.41
C ASP A 55 5.28 8.95 46.87
N GLY A 56 4.78 7.80 47.32
CA GLY A 56 4.96 7.26 48.68
C GLY A 56 3.97 7.78 49.73
N LYS A 57 3.17 8.80 49.42
CA LYS A 57 2.16 9.35 50.34
C LYS A 57 0.81 8.65 50.18
N ASP A 58 0.22 8.17 51.28
CA ASP A 58 -1.17 7.66 51.32
C ASP A 58 -2.13 8.83 51.09
N ILE A 59 -2.93 8.75 50.02
CA ILE A 59 -3.86 9.81 49.62
C ILE A 59 -5.26 9.51 50.13
N ILE A 60 -5.77 8.31 49.84
CA ILE A 60 -7.14 7.95 50.18
C ILE A 60 -7.35 6.43 50.20
N THR A 61 -8.21 5.97 51.11
CA THR A 61 -8.73 4.60 51.08
C THR A 61 -9.84 4.52 50.02
N ARG A 62 -9.61 3.75 48.95
CA ARG A 62 -10.61 3.51 47.90
C ARG A 62 -11.59 2.43 48.30
N ARG A 63 -11.10 1.37 48.96
CA ARG A 63 -11.91 0.25 49.43
C ARG A 63 -11.44 -0.22 50.80
N ALA A 64 -12.36 -0.50 51.70
CA ALA A 64 -12.09 -1.13 52.99
C ALA A 64 -12.87 -2.44 53.09
N PHE A 65 -12.23 -3.47 53.66
CA PHE A 65 -12.80 -4.81 53.74
C PHE A 65 -12.92 -5.22 55.21
N LEU A 66 -14.10 -5.68 55.58
CA LEU A 66 -14.38 -6.22 56.90
C LEU A 66 -15.24 -7.47 56.74
N GLN A 67 -14.66 -8.62 57.07
CA GLN A 67 -15.31 -9.92 56.91
C GLN A 67 -15.73 -10.15 55.45
N ASP A 68 -17.01 -10.40 55.20
CA ASP A 68 -17.61 -10.64 53.89
C ASP A 68 -18.12 -9.35 53.21
N LYS A 69 -17.82 -8.18 53.79
CA LYS A 69 -18.30 -6.89 53.33
C LYS A 69 -17.17 -5.96 52.88
N MET A 70 -17.40 -5.31 51.75
CA MET A 70 -16.59 -4.23 51.19
C MET A 70 -17.32 -2.89 51.33
N THR A 71 -16.57 -1.86 51.70
CA THR A 71 -16.98 -0.45 51.66
C THR A 71 -16.14 0.27 50.61
N VAL A 72 -16.77 1.00 49.68
CA VAL A 72 -16.08 1.79 48.64
C VAL A 72 -16.30 3.26 48.91
N TYR A 73 -15.26 4.06 48.71
CA TYR A 73 -15.26 5.50 48.95
C TYR A 73 -15.04 6.31 47.67
N ASP A 74 -15.65 7.49 47.59
CA ASP A 74 -15.37 8.50 46.55
C ASP A 74 -14.06 9.28 46.83
N ASP A 75 -13.75 10.27 45.99
CA ASP A 75 -12.57 11.13 46.14
C ASP A 75 -12.59 12.01 47.40
N ASN A 76 -13.76 12.20 48.01
CA ASN A 76 -13.94 13.00 49.22
C ASN A 76 -13.97 12.15 50.49
N GLY A 77 -13.88 10.82 50.36
CA GLY A 77 -13.97 9.87 51.49
C GLY A 77 -15.41 9.52 51.90
N ASN A 78 -16.41 9.88 51.10
CA ASN A 78 -17.79 9.48 51.34
C ASN A 78 -18.01 8.04 50.88
N VAL A 79 -18.86 7.30 51.61
CA VAL A 79 -19.22 5.93 51.26
C VAL A 79 -20.16 5.93 50.07
N ILE A 80 -19.75 5.29 48.97
CA ILE A 80 -20.56 5.13 47.76
C ILE A 80 -21.06 3.71 47.56
N TYR A 81 -20.48 2.71 48.24
CA TYR A 81 -20.98 1.34 48.21
C TYR A 81 -20.69 0.59 49.50
N GLU A 82 -21.63 -0.25 49.90
CA GLU A 82 -21.50 -1.22 50.99
C GLU A 82 -22.16 -2.54 50.59
N GLY A 83 -21.40 -3.63 50.56
CA GLY A 83 -21.94 -4.94 50.18
C GLY A 83 -20.89 -6.02 49.96
N GLY A 84 -21.30 -7.13 49.36
CA GLY A 84 -20.41 -8.22 49.03
C GLY A 84 -19.39 -7.87 47.95
N PHE A 85 -18.35 -8.69 47.86
CA PHE A 85 -17.32 -8.54 46.86
C PHE A 85 -16.84 -9.90 46.38
N GLU A 86 -16.26 -9.94 45.19
CA GLU A 86 -15.57 -11.14 44.70
C GLU A 86 -14.17 -11.19 45.32
N ASN A 87 -13.87 -12.22 46.10
CA ASN A 87 -12.56 -12.40 46.75
C ASN A 87 -11.52 -12.94 45.76
N ASP A 88 -11.26 -12.20 44.68
CA ASP A 88 -10.29 -12.52 43.64
C ASP A 88 -9.34 -11.32 43.39
N PRO A 89 -8.07 -11.39 43.83
CA PRO A 89 -7.11 -10.32 43.63
C PRO A 89 -6.85 -10.01 42.15
N THR A 90 -6.97 -11.00 41.26
CA THR A 90 -6.72 -10.81 39.81
C THR A 90 -7.81 -9.98 39.13
N LYS A 91 -9.00 -9.91 39.75
CA LYS A 91 -10.15 -9.10 39.31
C LYS A 91 -10.32 -7.82 40.11
N GLY A 92 -9.41 -7.52 41.03
CA GLY A 92 -9.40 -6.27 41.80
C GLY A 92 -10.54 -6.14 42.80
N TYR A 93 -11.10 -7.25 43.29
CA TYR A 93 -12.15 -7.27 44.32
C TYR A 93 -13.45 -6.54 43.95
N GLY A 94 -13.96 -6.77 42.74
CA GLY A 94 -15.17 -6.12 42.24
C GLY A 94 -16.42 -6.39 43.09
N ARG A 95 -17.38 -5.46 43.05
CA ARG A 95 -18.67 -5.58 43.75
C ARG A 95 -19.43 -6.81 43.25
N SER A 96 -19.88 -7.66 44.18
CA SER A 96 -20.54 -8.92 43.86
C SER A 96 -21.54 -9.33 44.96
N GLY A 97 -22.60 -10.03 44.60
CA GLY A 97 -23.64 -10.42 45.54
C GLY A 97 -24.46 -9.23 46.04
N GLN A 98 -25.04 -9.33 47.24
CA GLN A 98 -25.93 -8.29 47.77
C GLN A 98 -25.15 -7.03 48.17
N GLY A 99 -25.63 -5.87 47.74
CA GLY A 99 -25.02 -4.59 48.09
C GLY A 99 -25.96 -3.40 48.00
N THR A 100 -25.46 -2.28 48.50
CA THR A 100 -26.12 -0.99 48.50
C THR A 100 -25.15 0.04 47.91
N GLU A 101 -25.58 0.79 46.91
CA GLU A 101 -24.84 1.89 46.30
C GLU A 101 -25.55 3.21 46.60
N TYR A 102 -24.78 4.26 46.85
CA TYR A 102 -25.22 5.59 47.27
C TYR A 102 -24.88 6.64 46.21
N TYR A 103 -25.61 7.76 46.20
CA TYR A 103 -25.26 8.91 45.38
C TYR A 103 -23.96 9.58 45.86
N VAL A 104 -23.21 10.14 44.91
CA VAL A 104 -21.94 10.85 45.16
C VAL A 104 -22.22 12.31 45.55
N ASP A 105 -23.04 12.50 46.59
CA ASP A 105 -23.43 13.82 47.10
C ASP A 105 -23.04 14.03 48.57
N GLY A 106 -22.46 13.01 49.20
CA GLY A 106 -22.06 13.03 50.62
C GLY A 106 -23.18 12.76 51.61
N ASN A 107 -24.45 12.67 51.17
CA ASN A 107 -25.61 12.52 52.05
C ASN A 107 -26.01 11.06 52.33
N LYS A 108 -25.31 10.10 51.70
CA LYS A 108 -25.67 8.66 51.72
C LYS A 108 -27.09 8.38 51.23
N ASP A 109 -27.58 9.18 50.28
CA ASP A 109 -28.84 8.88 49.61
C ASP A 109 -28.71 7.61 48.78
N LEU A 110 -29.66 6.69 48.92
CA LEU A 110 -29.67 5.42 48.20
C LEU A 110 -29.77 5.66 46.68
N LEU A 111 -28.85 5.07 45.92
CA LEU A 111 -28.95 4.97 44.46
C LEU A 111 -29.51 3.60 44.07
N TYR A 112 -28.93 2.52 44.62
CA TYR A 112 -29.30 1.15 44.28
C TYR A 112 -29.19 0.21 45.49
N LYS A 113 -30.08 -0.77 45.56
CA LYS A 113 -29.98 -1.89 46.52
C LYS A 113 -30.39 -3.19 45.83
N GLY A 114 -29.51 -4.18 45.83
CA GLY A 114 -29.75 -5.44 45.14
C GLY A 114 -28.49 -6.26 44.88
N ASP A 115 -28.59 -7.18 43.93
CA ASP A 115 -27.48 -8.03 43.49
C ASP A 115 -26.49 -7.25 42.61
N PHE A 116 -25.21 -7.53 42.78
CA PHE A 116 -24.10 -7.06 41.95
C PHE A 116 -23.39 -8.25 41.32
N ALA A 117 -22.87 -8.05 40.12
CA ALA A 117 -21.93 -8.97 39.49
C ALA A 117 -20.99 -8.18 38.59
N ASN A 118 -19.68 -8.40 38.70
CA ASN A 118 -18.64 -7.71 37.94
C ASN A 118 -18.81 -6.18 38.00
N ASP A 119 -18.94 -5.62 39.21
CA ASP A 119 -19.10 -4.17 39.44
C ASP A 119 -20.36 -3.53 38.84
N LYS A 120 -21.38 -4.31 38.47
CA LYS A 120 -22.62 -3.81 37.88
C LYS A 120 -23.86 -4.35 38.57
N PHE A 121 -24.96 -3.59 38.52
CA PHE A 121 -26.28 -4.06 38.93
C PHE A 121 -26.62 -5.35 38.17
N HIS A 122 -27.00 -6.36 38.93
CA HIS A 122 -27.35 -7.68 38.44
C HIS A 122 -28.56 -8.22 39.21
N GLY A 123 -29.01 -9.43 38.88
CA GLY A 123 -29.99 -10.17 39.68
C GLY A 123 -31.22 -9.33 40.02
N LYS A 124 -31.70 -9.39 41.26
CA LYS A 124 -32.84 -8.58 41.74
C LYS A 124 -32.33 -7.29 42.38
N GLY A 125 -32.98 -6.17 42.10
CA GLY A 125 -32.65 -4.92 42.77
C GLY A 125 -33.69 -3.82 42.65
N ARG A 126 -33.38 -2.69 43.29
CA ARG A 126 -34.18 -1.47 43.31
C ARG A 126 -33.29 -0.25 43.10
N ILE A 127 -33.70 0.67 42.22
CA ILE A 127 -33.09 2.00 42.09
C ILE A 127 -33.98 3.01 42.81
N PHE A 128 -33.35 3.98 43.46
CA PHE A 128 -34.00 5.03 44.22
C PHE A 128 -33.68 6.40 43.62
N VAL A 129 -34.67 7.30 43.64
CA VAL A 129 -34.52 8.70 43.21
C VAL A 129 -35.25 9.55 44.26
N ASN A 130 -34.55 10.53 44.84
CA ASN A 130 -35.06 11.38 45.92
C ASN A 130 -35.68 10.57 47.08
N GLY A 131 -35.06 9.45 47.45
CA GLY A 131 -35.53 8.56 48.53
C GLY A 131 -36.68 7.60 48.18
N TYR A 132 -37.29 7.71 46.99
CA TYR A 132 -38.37 6.82 46.55
C TYR A 132 -37.87 5.75 45.58
N VAL A 133 -38.43 4.53 45.67
CA VAL A 133 -38.15 3.45 44.69
C VAL A 133 -38.63 3.89 43.33
N TYR A 134 -37.70 4.15 42.41
CA TYR A 134 -37.98 4.52 41.02
C TYR A 134 -38.17 3.28 40.15
N SER A 135 -37.35 2.25 40.33
CA SER A 135 -37.51 0.98 39.62
C SER A 135 -37.21 -0.22 40.49
N GLU A 136 -37.91 -1.33 40.23
CA GLU A 136 -37.78 -2.59 40.95
C GLU A 136 -37.90 -3.76 39.96
N GLY A 137 -36.95 -4.68 39.98
CA GLY A 137 -36.97 -5.81 39.05
C GLY A 137 -35.62 -6.49 38.91
N HIS A 138 -35.44 -7.17 37.78
CA HIS A 138 -34.18 -7.83 37.47
C HIS A 138 -33.25 -6.90 36.69
N TYR A 139 -31.94 -6.99 36.94
CA TYR A 139 -30.90 -6.23 36.24
C TYR A 139 -29.89 -7.20 35.60
N LYS A 140 -29.34 -6.79 34.46
CA LYS A 140 -28.24 -7.49 33.79
C LYS A 140 -27.28 -6.45 33.23
N ASN A 141 -26.01 -6.51 33.63
CA ASN A 141 -24.95 -5.59 33.20
C ASN A 141 -25.29 -4.11 33.44
N GLY A 142 -25.93 -3.77 34.57
CA GLY A 142 -26.27 -2.40 34.93
C GLY A 142 -27.63 -1.91 34.41
N MET A 143 -28.32 -2.70 33.59
CA MET A 143 -29.60 -2.30 32.97
C MET A 143 -30.76 -3.18 33.39
N LEU A 144 -31.97 -2.60 33.43
CA LEU A 144 -33.22 -3.33 33.65
C LEU A 144 -33.38 -4.46 32.63
N HIS A 145 -33.75 -5.64 33.10
CA HIS A 145 -33.87 -6.86 32.31
C HIS A 145 -35.09 -7.68 32.72
N GLY A 146 -35.75 -8.32 31.77
CA GLY A 146 -36.96 -9.08 32.02
C GLY A 146 -38.12 -8.18 32.45
N SER A 147 -39.00 -8.68 33.32
CA SER A 147 -40.16 -7.93 33.79
C SER A 147 -39.82 -7.08 35.01
N CYS A 148 -39.91 -5.76 34.86
CA CYS A 148 -39.59 -4.78 35.89
C CYS A 148 -40.76 -3.82 36.14
N LEU A 149 -40.80 -3.20 37.31
CA LEU A 149 -41.71 -2.14 37.70
C LEU A 149 -40.98 -0.80 37.67
N ILE A 150 -41.58 0.21 37.07
CA ILE A 150 -41.13 1.62 37.14
C ILE A 150 -42.22 2.43 37.82
N LYS A 151 -41.83 3.24 38.81
CA LYS A 151 -42.72 4.10 39.59
C LYS A 151 -42.41 5.55 39.31
N LYS A 152 -43.39 6.32 38.80
CA LYS A 152 -43.23 7.76 38.50
C LYS A 152 -44.51 8.50 38.85
N LYS A 153 -44.42 9.57 39.64
CA LYS A 153 -45.55 10.47 39.98
C LYS A 153 -46.84 9.73 40.44
N GLY A 154 -46.70 8.70 41.28
CA GLY A 154 -47.83 7.92 41.80
C GLY A 154 -48.31 6.78 40.90
N GLU A 155 -47.83 6.66 39.66
CA GLU A 155 -48.12 5.52 38.77
C GLU A 155 -47.07 4.43 38.90
N THR A 156 -47.49 3.16 38.92
CA THR A 156 -46.62 1.99 38.79
C THR A 156 -46.89 1.29 37.46
N LYS A 157 -45.88 1.21 36.58
CA LYS A 157 -45.98 0.52 35.28
C LYS A 157 -45.08 -0.70 35.24
N ARG A 158 -45.59 -1.81 34.73
CA ARG A 158 -44.81 -3.03 34.46
C ARG A 158 -44.32 -3.02 33.03
N ILE A 159 -43.00 -3.08 32.83
CA ILE A 159 -42.34 -3.05 31.52
C ILE A 159 -41.49 -4.31 31.35
N ARG A 160 -41.40 -4.84 30.13
CA ARG A 160 -40.43 -5.90 29.79
C ARG A 160 -39.30 -5.32 28.96
N TYR A 161 -38.07 -5.49 29.44
CA TYR A 161 -36.85 -5.15 28.71
C TYR A 161 -36.12 -6.43 28.30
N TYR A 162 -35.91 -6.61 27.00
CA TYR A 162 -35.06 -7.68 26.47
C TYR A 162 -33.75 -7.06 26.02
N TYR A 163 -32.65 -7.54 26.57
CA TYR A 163 -31.31 -7.10 26.18
C TYR A 163 -30.99 -7.68 24.80
N HIS A 164 -31.27 -6.94 23.73
CA HIS A 164 -30.77 -7.26 22.39
C HIS A 164 -29.37 -6.65 22.23
N ASN A 165 -28.42 -7.49 21.84
CA ASN A 165 -27.04 -7.08 21.59
C ASN A 165 -27.02 -6.35 20.23
N HIS A 166 -27.37 -5.06 20.19
CA HIS A 166 -27.38 -4.22 18.98
C HIS A 166 -26.08 -4.33 18.17
N ASN A 167 -24.96 -4.64 18.84
CA ASN A 167 -23.67 -4.93 18.23
C ASN A 167 -23.71 -6.07 17.21
N ILE A 168 -24.55 -7.11 17.40
CA ILE A 168 -24.64 -8.25 16.48
C ILE A 168 -25.33 -7.84 15.18
N ILE A 169 -26.39 -7.03 15.24
CA ILE A 169 -27.10 -6.58 14.04
C ILE A 169 -26.21 -5.64 13.22
N CYS A 170 -25.55 -4.68 13.89
CA CYS A 170 -24.57 -3.82 13.24
C CYS A 170 -23.42 -4.63 12.62
N PHE A 171 -22.92 -5.64 13.33
CA PHE A 171 -21.87 -6.54 12.83
C PHE A 171 -22.32 -7.30 11.57
N LEU A 172 -23.52 -7.89 11.57
CA LEU A 172 -24.07 -8.60 10.41
C LEU A 172 -24.28 -7.68 9.21
N PHE A 173 -24.73 -6.44 9.44
CA PHE A 173 -24.90 -5.45 8.38
C PHE A 173 -23.55 -5.02 7.78
N CYS A 174 -22.55 -4.75 8.61
CA CYS A 174 -21.17 -4.49 8.15
C CYS A 174 -20.60 -5.68 7.37
N LEU A 175 -20.85 -6.91 7.83
CA LEU A 175 -20.42 -8.13 7.14
C LEU A 175 -21.06 -8.26 5.75
N LEU A 176 -22.35 -7.95 5.61
CA LEU A 176 -23.04 -7.97 4.31
C LEU A 176 -22.45 -6.94 3.33
N ILE A 177 -22.22 -5.71 3.78
CA ILE A 177 -21.58 -4.67 2.95
C ILE A 177 -20.20 -5.13 2.49
N LEU A 178 -19.41 -5.71 3.40
CA LEU A 178 -18.10 -6.24 3.07
C LEU A 178 -18.19 -7.35 2.01
N ILE A 179 -19.13 -8.29 2.15
CA ILE A 179 -19.35 -9.37 1.16
C ILE A 179 -19.74 -8.78 -0.20
N LEU A 180 -20.67 -7.81 -0.24
CA LEU A 180 -21.08 -7.17 -1.49
C LEU A 180 -19.92 -6.43 -2.16
N ALA A 181 -19.08 -5.73 -1.38
CA ALA A 181 -17.88 -5.07 -1.88
C ALA A 181 -16.89 -6.09 -2.45
N ILE A 182 -16.66 -7.21 -1.76
CA ILE A 182 -15.81 -8.31 -2.24
C ILE A 182 -16.37 -8.89 -3.55
N CYS A 183 -17.67 -9.17 -3.62
CA CYS A 183 -18.31 -9.67 -4.84
C CYS A 183 -18.18 -8.69 -6.01
N ALA A 184 -18.37 -7.38 -5.77
CA ALA A 184 -18.16 -6.36 -6.79
C ALA A 184 -16.69 -6.29 -7.25
N CYS A 185 -15.73 -6.36 -6.32
CA CYS A 185 -14.31 -6.44 -6.64
C CYS A 185 -13.97 -7.68 -7.46
N ILE A 186 -14.49 -8.85 -7.08
CA ILE A 186 -14.31 -10.10 -7.84
C ILE A 186 -14.92 -9.95 -9.24
N GLY A 187 -16.13 -9.40 -9.35
CA GLY A 187 -16.78 -9.16 -10.63
C GLY A 187 -15.96 -8.24 -11.54
N PHE A 188 -15.42 -7.14 -10.99
CA PHE A 188 -14.52 -6.24 -11.72
C PHE A 188 -13.23 -6.94 -12.15
N LEU A 189 -12.61 -7.71 -11.25
CA LEU A 189 -11.39 -8.46 -11.56
C LEU A 189 -11.66 -9.51 -12.66
N VAL A 190 -12.80 -10.20 -12.61
CA VAL A 190 -13.20 -11.14 -13.66
C VAL A 190 -13.41 -10.42 -14.98
N ASP A 191 -14.11 -9.27 -15.00
CA ASP A 191 -14.29 -8.43 -16.20
C ASP A 191 -12.93 -8.08 -16.84
N VAL A 192 -12.00 -7.56 -16.03
CA VAL A 192 -10.69 -7.14 -16.50
C VAL A 192 -9.84 -8.33 -16.99
N PHE A 193 -9.70 -9.39 -16.18
CA PHE A 193 -8.79 -10.49 -16.47
C PHE A 193 -9.30 -11.45 -17.53
N PHE A 194 -10.62 -11.67 -17.63
CA PHE A 194 -11.18 -12.63 -18.59
C PHE A 194 -11.71 -11.95 -19.86
N PHE A 195 -12.26 -10.74 -19.77
CA PHE A 195 -12.96 -10.14 -20.91
C PHE A 195 -12.20 -8.98 -21.55
N ARG A 196 -11.32 -8.30 -20.81
CA ARG A 196 -10.56 -7.14 -21.33
C ARG A 196 -9.07 -7.39 -21.51
N THR A 197 -8.61 -8.61 -21.23
CA THR A 197 -7.23 -9.04 -21.47
C THR A 197 -7.20 -10.04 -22.60
N VAL A 198 -6.62 -9.69 -23.74
CA VAL A 198 -6.38 -10.61 -24.85
C VAL A 198 -4.98 -11.18 -24.74
N ARG A 199 -4.87 -12.51 -24.84
CA ARG A 199 -3.58 -13.22 -24.86
C ARG A 199 -3.26 -13.67 -26.27
N ILE A 200 -2.25 -13.06 -26.89
CA ILE A 200 -1.88 -13.33 -28.27
C ILE A 200 -1.19 -14.69 -28.36
N LYS A 201 -1.57 -15.49 -29.34
CA LYS A 201 -0.91 -16.71 -29.79
C LYS A 201 -0.82 -16.76 -31.32
N THR A 202 -1.88 -16.36 -32.01
CA THR A 202 -1.99 -16.41 -33.48
C THR A 202 -2.36 -15.04 -34.07
N VAL A 203 -2.24 -14.89 -35.39
CA VAL A 203 -2.73 -13.70 -36.12
C VAL A 203 -4.21 -13.42 -35.82
N ASP A 204 -5.02 -14.48 -35.72
CA ASP A 204 -6.45 -14.36 -35.48
C ASP A 204 -6.78 -13.66 -34.15
N ASP A 205 -5.91 -13.77 -33.15
CA ASP A 205 -6.10 -13.07 -31.86
C ASP A 205 -5.97 -11.55 -32.01
N LEU A 206 -5.15 -11.06 -32.95
CA LEU A 206 -5.06 -9.64 -33.27
C LEU A 206 -6.18 -9.18 -34.20
N LEU A 207 -6.53 -9.98 -35.22
CA LEU A 207 -7.59 -9.63 -36.17
C LEU A 207 -8.97 -9.55 -35.50
N ASN A 208 -9.19 -10.32 -34.43
CA ASN A 208 -10.45 -10.36 -33.69
C ASN A 208 -10.38 -9.62 -32.36
N LEU A 209 -9.51 -8.62 -32.22
CA LEU A 209 -9.39 -7.86 -30.99
C LEU A 209 -10.71 -7.15 -30.64
N SER A 210 -11.21 -7.35 -29.43
CA SER A 210 -12.42 -6.66 -28.98
C SER A 210 -12.16 -5.16 -28.82
N PRO A 211 -13.08 -4.26 -29.21
CA PRO A 211 -12.96 -2.81 -28.95
C PRO A 211 -12.87 -2.44 -27.45
N ARG A 212 -13.23 -3.37 -26.55
CA ARG A 212 -13.16 -3.21 -25.09
C ARG A 212 -11.85 -3.71 -24.48
N THR A 213 -10.93 -4.21 -25.29
CA THR A 213 -9.64 -4.73 -24.84
C THR A 213 -8.85 -3.61 -24.17
N LEU A 214 -8.45 -3.85 -22.92
CA LEU A 214 -7.58 -2.95 -22.16
C LEU A 214 -6.11 -3.40 -22.22
N PHE A 215 -5.88 -4.71 -22.25
CA PHE A 215 -4.56 -5.30 -22.15
C PHE A 215 -4.34 -6.33 -23.24
N LEU A 216 -3.26 -6.17 -23.98
CA LEU A 216 -2.81 -7.09 -25.00
C LEU A 216 -1.49 -7.73 -24.54
N ILE A 217 -1.49 -9.04 -24.33
CA ILE A 217 -0.37 -9.74 -23.70
C ILE A 217 0.08 -10.94 -24.54
N ALA A 218 1.33 -10.97 -24.98
CA ALA A 218 1.98 -12.19 -25.44
C ALA A 218 2.88 -12.73 -24.32
N LYS A 219 2.61 -13.95 -23.84
CA LYS A 219 3.46 -14.61 -22.84
C LYS A 219 4.75 -15.13 -23.50
N PRO A 220 5.79 -15.49 -22.72
CA PRO A 220 7.04 -15.96 -23.31
C PRO A 220 6.83 -17.16 -24.24
N ASN A 221 7.48 -17.15 -25.41
CA ASN A 221 7.47 -18.24 -26.39
C ASN A 221 6.07 -18.63 -26.93
N CYS A 222 5.06 -17.78 -26.81
CA CYS A 222 3.68 -18.14 -27.23
C CYS A 222 3.40 -17.87 -28.71
N CYS A 223 4.18 -16.99 -29.35
CA CYS A 223 3.98 -16.52 -30.72
C CYS A 223 5.20 -16.83 -31.61
N THR A 224 5.85 -17.99 -31.41
CA THR A 224 7.00 -18.42 -32.24
C THR A 224 6.59 -18.83 -33.66
N SER A 225 5.34 -19.28 -33.83
CA SER A 225 4.72 -19.63 -35.11
C SER A 225 3.58 -18.68 -35.45
N TYR A 226 3.77 -17.37 -35.23
CA TYR A 226 2.71 -16.35 -35.30
C TYR A 226 1.97 -16.31 -36.65
N GLY A 227 2.57 -16.77 -37.76
CA GLY A 227 1.88 -17.01 -39.03
C GLY A 227 1.72 -15.77 -39.93
N SER A 228 2.17 -14.60 -39.48
CA SER A 228 2.24 -13.35 -40.24
C SER A 228 3.62 -12.70 -40.11
N ASN A 229 4.03 -11.94 -41.11
CA ASN A 229 5.19 -11.03 -41.08
C ASN A 229 4.84 -9.64 -40.52
N GLU A 230 3.56 -9.37 -40.28
CA GLU A 230 3.05 -8.08 -39.81
C GLU A 230 2.47 -8.19 -38.40
N PHE A 231 2.90 -7.30 -37.52
CA PHE A 231 2.28 -7.03 -36.23
C PHE A 231 1.70 -5.62 -36.27
N ILE A 232 0.39 -5.51 -36.49
CA ILE A 232 -0.31 -4.23 -36.60
C ILE A 232 -1.38 -4.17 -35.53
N VAL A 233 -1.32 -3.14 -34.68
CA VAL A 233 -2.36 -2.82 -33.70
C VAL A 233 -2.70 -1.34 -33.82
N THR A 234 -3.82 -1.05 -34.47
CA THR A 234 -4.30 0.31 -34.71
C THR A 234 -5.76 0.49 -34.29
N ASP A 235 -6.19 1.74 -34.07
CA ASP A 235 -7.61 2.11 -33.88
C ASP A 235 -8.32 1.51 -32.64
N HIS A 236 -7.58 1.22 -31.56
CA HIS A 236 -8.12 0.62 -30.33
C HIS A 236 -8.26 1.62 -29.17
N SER A 237 -9.30 2.44 -29.18
CA SER A 237 -9.48 3.57 -28.23
C SER A 237 -9.39 3.25 -26.73
N GLN A 238 -9.61 2.00 -26.28
CA GLN A 238 -9.55 1.61 -24.87
C GLN A 238 -8.26 0.89 -24.46
N LEU A 239 -7.40 0.51 -25.41
CA LEU A 239 -6.21 -0.28 -25.11
C LEU A 239 -5.21 0.57 -24.32
N ARG A 240 -4.76 0.05 -23.17
CA ARG A 240 -3.88 0.75 -22.21
C ARG A 240 -2.47 0.16 -22.15
N LEU A 241 -2.33 -1.15 -22.37
CA LEU A 241 -1.04 -1.84 -22.32
C LEU A 241 -0.93 -2.81 -23.49
N ILE A 242 0.20 -2.72 -24.19
CA ILE A 242 0.71 -3.79 -25.04
C ILE A 242 1.96 -4.33 -24.36
N ARG A 243 1.91 -5.60 -23.94
CA ARG A 243 3.04 -6.30 -23.32
C ARG A 243 3.36 -7.57 -24.08
N ILE A 244 4.53 -7.62 -24.67
CA ILE A 244 5.06 -8.78 -25.37
C ILE A 244 6.23 -9.28 -24.53
N ASP A 245 6.07 -10.41 -23.85
CA ASP A 245 7.16 -11.02 -23.09
C ASP A 245 8.16 -11.71 -24.06
N ALA A 246 9.24 -12.28 -23.53
CA ALA A 246 10.39 -12.70 -24.35
C ALA A 246 10.10 -13.78 -25.42
N ASN A 247 10.94 -13.84 -26.45
CA ASN A 247 10.96 -14.88 -27.49
C ASN A 247 9.67 -14.98 -28.33
N ASN A 248 9.12 -13.86 -28.77
CA ASN A 248 7.90 -13.83 -29.59
C ASN A 248 8.14 -13.19 -30.96
N PHE A 249 7.32 -13.55 -31.96
CA PHE A 249 7.23 -12.84 -33.23
C PHE A 249 8.51 -12.81 -34.09
N GLN A 250 9.35 -13.86 -34.05
CA GLN A 250 10.64 -13.88 -34.78
C GLN A 250 10.55 -13.68 -36.30
N ASN A 251 9.39 -13.98 -36.90
CA ASN A 251 9.17 -13.84 -38.35
C ASN A 251 8.53 -12.49 -38.73
N VAL A 252 8.22 -11.64 -37.75
CA VAL A 252 7.63 -10.32 -38.02
C VAL A 252 8.72 -9.37 -38.50
N THR A 253 8.46 -8.74 -39.63
CA THR A 253 9.31 -7.71 -40.24
C THR A 253 8.67 -6.33 -40.15
N TYR A 254 7.34 -6.24 -40.11
CA TYR A 254 6.60 -4.98 -40.02
C TYR A 254 5.91 -4.86 -38.65
N PHE A 255 6.28 -3.86 -37.85
CA PHE A 255 5.69 -3.59 -36.55
C PHE A 255 5.05 -2.19 -36.54
N GLU A 256 3.74 -2.14 -36.31
CA GLU A 256 2.99 -0.89 -36.24
C GLU A 256 2.04 -0.86 -35.04
N VAL A 257 2.16 0.19 -34.24
CA VAL A 257 1.20 0.52 -33.18
C VAL A 257 0.78 1.98 -33.32
N GLY A 258 -0.49 2.23 -33.67
CA GLY A 258 -0.92 3.56 -34.07
C GLY A 258 -2.34 3.93 -33.72
N ALA A 259 -2.63 5.22 -33.54
CA ALA A 259 -3.99 5.72 -33.30
C ALA A 259 -4.68 5.11 -32.05
N ILE A 260 -3.91 4.93 -30.97
CA ILE A 260 -4.39 4.36 -29.70
C ILE A 260 -4.31 5.43 -28.59
N PRO A 261 -5.31 6.32 -28.46
CA PRO A 261 -5.22 7.48 -27.56
C PRO A 261 -5.11 7.12 -26.08
N SER A 262 -5.55 5.93 -25.67
CA SER A 262 -5.48 5.46 -24.27
C SER A 262 -4.26 4.59 -23.95
N LEU A 263 -3.37 4.34 -24.92
CA LEU A 263 -2.20 3.49 -24.67
C LEU A 263 -1.28 4.19 -23.69
N GLU A 264 -0.96 3.55 -22.56
CA GLU A 264 -0.11 4.12 -21.51
C GLU A 264 1.31 3.53 -21.57
N ARG A 265 1.43 2.26 -21.98
CA ARG A 265 2.72 1.54 -22.01
C ARG A 265 2.80 0.57 -23.17
N LEU A 266 3.94 0.61 -23.86
CA LEU A 266 4.40 -0.39 -24.82
C LEU A 266 5.64 -1.08 -24.25
N ALA A 267 5.54 -2.37 -23.99
CA ALA A 267 6.63 -3.16 -23.41
C ALA A 267 6.91 -4.40 -24.25
N ILE A 268 8.10 -4.48 -24.81
CA ILE A 268 8.61 -5.59 -25.62
C ILE A 268 9.75 -6.25 -24.85
N GLY A 269 9.68 -7.56 -24.65
CA GLY A 269 10.66 -8.35 -23.93
C GLY A 269 11.80 -8.82 -24.85
N ASP A 270 12.86 -9.30 -24.21
CA ASP A 270 14.08 -9.77 -24.87
C ASP A 270 13.80 -10.77 -26.02
N MET A 271 14.67 -10.76 -27.02
CA MET A 271 14.66 -11.73 -28.12
C MET A 271 13.31 -11.82 -28.84
N SER A 272 12.57 -10.72 -28.97
CA SER A 272 11.27 -10.69 -29.68
C SER A 272 11.36 -9.83 -30.94
N PHE A 273 10.78 -10.26 -32.07
CA PHE A 273 10.88 -9.56 -33.37
C PHE A 273 12.29 -9.61 -34.01
N GLY A 274 13.10 -10.61 -33.66
CA GLY A 274 14.48 -10.73 -34.16
C GLY A 274 14.64 -11.93 -35.10
N MET A 275 15.39 -11.77 -36.18
CA MET A 275 15.76 -12.90 -37.04
C MET A 275 17.15 -13.42 -36.67
N ASP A 276 17.27 -14.73 -36.38
CA ASP A 276 18.56 -15.41 -36.08
C ASP A 276 19.55 -15.35 -37.25
N SER A 277 19.06 -15.14 -38.48
CA SER A 277 19.89 -14.94 -39.66
C SER A 277 19.14 -14.10 -40.69
N GLN A 278 19.77 -13.03 -41.18
CA GLN A 278 19.22 -12.21 -42.26
C GLN A 278 19.07 -13.09 -43.52
N PRO A 279 17.85 -13.41 -43.98
CA PRO A 279 17.67 -14.16 -45.21
C PRO A 279 18.20 -13.32 -46.37
N GLN A 280 18.94 -13.93 -47.31
CA GLN A 280 19.53 -13.27 -48.49
C GLN A 280 18.48 -12.63 -49.43
N SER A 281 17.19 -12.66 -49.10
CA SER A 281 16.07 -12.20 -49.94
C SER A 281 15.11 -11.20 -49.26
N VAL A 282 15.43 -10.66 -48.08
CA VAL A 282 14.58 -9.61 -47.47
C VAL A 282 14.89 -8.26 -48.12
N ILE A 283 13.86 -7.59 -48.63
CA ILE A 283 13.97 -6.23 -49.13
C ILE A 283 14.10 -5.32 -47.88
N PRO A 284 15.18 -4.52 -47.74
CA PRO A 284 15.44 -3.70 -46.55
C PRO A 284 14.29 -2.82 -46.07
N ASN A 285 13.38 -2.42 -46.96
CA ASN A 285 12.26 -1.52 -46.66
C ASN A 285 11.09 -2.18 -45.90
N ASP A 286 11.07 -3.50 -45.74
CA ASP A 286 9.96 -4.19 -45.05
C ASP A 286 10.24 -4.45 -43.56
N LEU A 287 11.40 -4.00 -43.05
CA LEU A 287 11.90 -4.21 -41.69
C LEU A 287 11.74 -2.93 -40.85
N SER A 288 10.50 -2.61 -40.45
CA SER A 288 10.13 -1.31 -39.90
C SER A 288 9.41 -1.38 -38.56
N PHE A 289 9.74 -0.43 -37.68
CA PHE A 289 9.08 -0.22 -36.40
C PHE A 289 8.44 1.17 -36.41
N SER A 290 7.13 1.24 -36.21
CA SER A 290 6.35 2.47 -36.19
C SER A 290 5.45 2.57 -34.96
N VAL A 291 5.55 3.67 -34.21
CA VAL A 291 4.61 3.99 -33.12
C VAL A 291 4.12 5.43 -33.23
N PHE A 292 2.83 5.63 -33.49
CA PHE A 292 2.31 6.97 -33.75
C PHE A 292 0.94 7.27 -33.15
N ASN A 293 0.60 8.54 -32.99
CA ASN A 293 -0.72 9.02 -32.55
C ASN A 293 -1.25 8.34 -31.26
N CYS A 294 -0.37 8.10 -30.29
CA CYS A 294 -0.72 7.53 -28.98
C CYS A 294 -0.57 8.60 -27.90
N SER A 295 -1.61 9.42 -27.72
CA SER A 295 -1.54 10.65 -26.91
C SER A 295 -1.32 10.42 -25.41
N SER A 296 -1.66 9.26 -24.87
CA SER A 296 -1.45 8.90 -23.46
C SER A 296 -0.19 8.06 -23.21
N LEU A 297 0.61 7.75 -24.24
CA LEU A 297 1.73 6.82 -24.11
C LEU A 297 2.82 7.44 -23.26
N GLN A 298 3.17 6.81 -22.14
CA GLN A 298 4.14 7.32 -21.17
C GLN A 298 5.51 6.65 -21.28
N SER A 299 5.54 5.39 -21.70
CA SER A 299 6.79 4.61 -21.75
C SER A 299 6.82 3.64 -22.92
N ILE A 300 7.95 3.62 -23.62
CA ILE A 300 8.35 2.57 -24.55
C ILE A 300 9.53 1.82 -23.93
N THR A 301 9.39 0.51 -23.78
CA THR A 301 10.46 -0.37 -23.29
C THR A 301 10.65 -1.50 -24.27
N ILE A 302 11.89 -1.68 -24.74
CA ILE A 302 12.28 -2.74 -25.67
C ILE A 302 13.42 -3.52 -25.03
N GLY A 303 13.27 -4.84 -24.96
CA GLY A 303 14.25 -5.76 -24.41
C GLY A 303 15.49 -5.91 -25.28
N LYS A 304 16.44 -6.70 -24.81
CA LYS A 304 17.70 -6.98 -25.53
C LYS A 304 17.42 -7.90 -26.73
N ASN A 305 18.08 -7.64 -27.85
CA ASN A 305 18.04 -8.47 -29.06
C ASN A 305 16.62 -8.66 -29.60
N SER A 306 15.76 -7.67 -29.45
CA SER A 306 14.38 -7.76 -29.90
C SER A 306 14.28 -7.40 -31.38
N PHE A 307 14.46 -6.14 -31.75
CA PHE A 307 14.33 -5.71 -33.15
C PHE A 307 15.66 -5.82 -33.90
N VAL A 308 16.27 -7.01 -33.87
CA VAL A 308 17.52 -7.29 -34.59
C VAL A 308 17.24 -7.33 -36.08
N GLY A 309 17.85 -6.42 -36.83
CA GLY A 309 17.67 -6.31 -38.27
C GLY A 309 16.61 -5.31 -38.72
N PHE A 310 15.87 -4.69 -37.80
CA PHE A 310 14.96 -3.60 -38.15
C PHE A 310 15.77 -2.36 -38.57
N LEU A 311 15.47 -1.82 -39.74
CA LEU A 311 16.23 -0.74 -40.39
C LEU A 311 15.50 0.61 -40.30
N GLN A 312 14.27 0.62 -39.82
CA GLN A 312 13.49 1.83 -39.57
C GLN A 312 12.98 1.84 -38.13
N PHE A 313 13.07 3.01 -37.50
CA PHE A 313 12.55 3.31 -36.18
C PHE A 313 11.86 4.67 -36.22
N ASP A 314 10.54 4.64 -36.38
CA ASP A 314 9.73 5.83 -36.54
C ASP A 314 8.76 5.97 -35.37
N ILE A 315 8.88 7.08 -34.64
CA ILE A 315 7.91 7.44 -33.62
C ILE A 315 7.45 8.88 -33.79
N SER A 316 6.15 9.14 -33.66
CA SER A 316 5.60 10.49 -33.86
C SER A 316 4.29 10.71 -33.11
N SER A 317 3.98 11.98 -32.82
CA SER A 317 2.72 12.36 -32.15
C SER A 317 2.51 11.64 -30.80
N LEU A 318 3.55 11.63 -29.95
CA LEU A 318 3.54 10.99 -28.62
C LEU A 318 3.73 12.04 -27.49
N PRO A 319 2.79 13.00 -27.32
CA PRO A 319 2.98 14.16 -26.45
C PRO A 319 3.16 13.82 -24.97
N SER A 320 2.68 12.66 -24.49
CA SER A 320 2.81 12.25 -23.08
C SER A 320 4.02 11.34 -22.80
N LEU A 321 4.84 11.05 -23.82
CA LEU A 321 5.93 10.09 -23.69
C LEU A 321 7.01 10.66 -22.78
N GLN A 322 7.33 9.93 -21.70
CA GLN A 322 8.30 10.35 -20.69
C GLN A 322 9.60 9.56 -20.75
N SER A 323 9.56 8.32 -21.22
CA SER A 323 10.75 7.46 -21.21
C SER A 323 10.81 6.50 -22.39
N ILE A 324 12.02 6.35 -22.93
CA ILE A 324 12.37 5.36 -23.94
C ILE A 324 13.54 4.54 -23.38
N TYR A 325 13.34 3.24 -23.21
CA TYR A 325 14.37 2.28 -22.80
C TYR A 325 14.51 1.22 -23.90
N ILE A 326 15.67 1.10 -24.54
CA ILE A 326 15.91 0.14 -25.63
C ILE A 326 17.15 -0.71 -25.34
N GLY A 327 16.95 -1.90 -24.80
CA GLY A 327 17.99 -2.83 -24.41
C GLY A 327 18.56 -2.56 -23.02
N ASP A 328 19.81 -2.95 -22.81
CA ASP A 328 20.56 -2.83 -21.55
C ASP A 328 21.91 -2.17 -21.84
N THR A 329 22.26 -1.12 -21.09
CA THR A 329 23.50 -0.33 -21.29
C THR A 329 24.77 -1.11 -20.92
N THR A 330 24.62 -2.25 -20.24
CA THR A 330 25.68 -3.12 -19.75
C THR A 330 25.75 -4.47 -20.46
N GLN A 331 24.75 -4.81 -21.28
CA GLN A 331 24.68 -6.08 -22.02
C GLN A 331 24.40 -5.87 -23.51
N GLN A 332 24.90 -6.79 -24.34
CA GLN A 332 24.68 -6.76 -25.78
C GLN A 332 23.19 -6.81 -26.13
N SER A 333 22.72 -5.76 -26.82
CA SER A 333 21.29 -5.56 -27.11
C SER A 333 20.98 -5.51 -28.60
N ASN A 334 21.89 -5.04 -29.47
CA ASN A 334 21.79 -5.11 -30.95
C ASN A 334 20.45 -4.62 -31.58
N ASN A 335 19.66 -3.80 -30.88
CA ASN A 335 18.37 -3.35 -31.41
C ASN A 335 18.59 -2.27 -32.48
N PHE A 336 17.84 -2.34 -33.58
CA PHE A 336 17.83 -1.29 -34.61
C PHE A 336 19.22 -0.97 -35.19
N MET A 337 20.10 -1.98 -35.35
CA MET A 337 21.38 -1.78 -36.01
C MET A 337 21.18 -1.29 -37.44
N ASN A 338 21.97 -0.28 -37.83
CA ASN A 338 21.92 0.44 -39.11
C ASN A 338 20.65 1.29 -39.33
N ALA A 339 19.75 1.38 -38.34
CA ALA A 339 18.60 2.28 -38.42
C ALA A 339 18.99 3.71 -37.99
N PRO A 340 18.36 4.74 -38.57
CA PRO A 340 18.46 6.09 -38.04
C PRO A 340 17.72 6.19 -36.70
N LEU A 341 18.19 7.07 -35.81
CA LEU A 341 17.47 7.47 -34.60
C LEU A 341 17.01 8.91 -34.76
N LYS A 342 15.70 9.12 -34.89
CA LYS A 342 15.10 10.44 -35.13
C LYS A 342 14.02 10.72 -34.11
N LEU A 343 14.29 11.65 -33.21
CA LEU A 343 13.42 12.05 -32.11
C LEU A 343 13.15 13.55 -32.20
N PHE A 344 11.92 13.90 -32.55
CA PHE A 344 11.46 15.28 -32.73
C PHE A 344 10.14 15.49 -31.99
N ASP A 345 9.95 16.68 -31.43
CA ASP A 345 8.67 17.14 -30.88
C ASP A 345 8.03 16.17 -29.85
N LEU A 346 8.86 15.65 -28.94
CA LEU A 346 8.43 14.85 -27.78
C LEU A 346 8.53 15.71 -26.51
N PRO A 347 7.56 16.63 -26.26
CA PRO A 347 7.71 17.73 -25.30
C PRO A 347 7.87 17.27 -23.85
N ASN A 348 7.45 16.05 -23.51
CA ASN A 348 7.51 15.49 -22.16
C ASN A 348 8.52 14.36 -22.02
N LEU A 349 9.37 14.09 -23.02
CA LEU A 349 10.38 13.04 -22.92
C LEU A 349 11.46 13.46 -21.93
N ILE A 350 11.71 12.66 -20.90
CA ILE A 350 12.64 12.95 -19.80
C ILE A 350 13.92 12.11 -19.90
N THR A 351 13.78 10.83 -20.26
CA THR A 351 14.88 9.86 -20.24
C THR A 351 14.94 9.06 -21.54
N LEU A 352 16.15 8.98 -22.10
CA LEU A 352 16.49 8.12 -23.22
C LEU A 352 17.66 7.20 -22.83
N ASP A 353 17.39 5.91 -22.73
CA ASP A 353 18.37 4.89 -22.39
C ASP A 353 18.48 3.88 -23.54
N LEU A 354 19.67 3.81 -24.15
CA LEU A 354 19.96 2.92 -25.28
C LEU A 354 21.03 1.91 -24.90
N GLY A 355 20.73 0.63 -25.09
CA GLY A 355 21.58 -0.50 -24.75
C GLY A 355 22.81 -0.66 -25.64
N MET A 356 23.72 -1.58 -25.27
CA MET A 356 24.93 -1.81 -26.06
C MET A 356 24.57 -2.24 -27.48
N TYR A 357 25.25 -1.65 -28.46
CA TYR A 357 25.03 -1.88 -29.89
C TYR A 357 23.67 -1.43 -30.44
N SER A 358 22.81 -0.80 -29.62
CA SER A 358 21.54 -0.22 -30.11
C SER A 358 21.84 0.95 -31.04
N PHE A 359 21.24 0.96 -32.24
CA PHE A 359 21.53 1.95 -33.29
C PHE A 359 23.04 2.02 -33.65
N MET A 360 23.74 0.89 -33.64
CA MET A 360 25.10 0.82 -34.19
C MET A 360 25.06 1.03 -35.72
N ASN A 361 26.05 1.74 -36.27
CA ASN A 361 26.11 2.17 -37.68
C ASN A 361 24.90 3.03 -38.08
N ALA A 362 24.42 3.89 -37.19
CA ALA A 362 23.31 4.78 -37.48
C ALA A 362 23.73 5.84 -38.50
N PRO A 363 23.05 5.94 -39.66
CA PRO A 363 23.36 6.97 -40.66
C PRO A 363 22.93 8.37 -40.22
N ALA A 364 21.99 8.47 -39.28
CA ALA A 364 21.58 9.74 -38.69
C ALA A 364 21.13 9.51 -37.25
N VAL A 365 21.56 10.40 -36.36
CA VAL A 365 21.11 10.48 -34.97
C VAL A 365 20.67 11.92 -34.72
N GLU A 366 19.38 12.16 -34.72
CA GLU A 366 18.78 13.48 -34.60
C GLU A 366 17.87 13.51 -33.36
N ILE A 367 18.27 14.27 -32.34
CA ILE A 367 17.53 14.49 -31.10
C ILE A 367 17.35 15.99 -30.97
N ASP A 368 16.15 16.46 -31.26
CA ASP A 368 15.91 17.88 -31.54
C ASP A 368 14.56 18.34 -30.97
N ASN A 369 14.54 19.57 -30.45
CA ASN A 369 13.38 20.22 -29.84
C ASN A 369 12.73 19.41 -28.68
N LEU A 370 13.55 18.85 -27.78
CA LEU A 370 13.07 18.06 -26.65
C LEU A 370 13.23 18.82 -25.33
N ALA A 371 12.29 19.71 -25.04
CA ALA A 371 12.36 20.66 -23.93
C ALA A 371 12.46 20.02 -22.53
N ALA A 372 11.92 18.82 -22.33
CA ALA A 372 11.92 18.13 -21.04
C ALA A 372 13.05 17.09 -20.86
N LEU A 373 13.85 16.84 -21.91
CA LEU A 373 14.85 15.77 -21.88
C LEU A 373 15.93 16.11 -20.86
N ASP A 374 16.07 15.27 -19.83
CA ASP A 374 16.97 15.48 -18.70
C ASP A 374 18.22 14.59 -18.81
N SER A 375 18.05 13.37 -19.34
CA SER A 375 19.07 12.33 -19.32
C SER A 375 19.12 11.50 -20.60
N ILE A 376 20.35 11.33 -21.11
CA ILE A 376 20.68 10.38 -22.18
C ILE A 376 21.77 9.43 -21.66
N SER A 377 21.48 8.12 -21.68
CA SER A 377 22.43 7.06 -21.33
C SER A 377 22.62 6.09 -22.49
N LEU A 378 23.87 5.84 -22.86
CA LEU A 378 24.22 5.05 -24.02
C LEU A 378 25.12 3.86 -23.64
N GLY A 379 24.77 2.67 -24.11
CA GLY A 379 25.62 1.49 -24.02
C GLY A 379 26.82 1.57 -24.98
N LEU A 380 27.72 0.60 -24.85
CA LEU A 380 28.90 0.49 -25.70
C LEU A 380 28.51 0.50 -27.19
N LYS A 381 29.14 1.38 -27.97
CA LYS A 381 28.92 1.59 -29.42
C LYS A 381 27.46 1.87 -29.82
N SER A 382 26.61 2.29 -28.88
CA SER A 382 25.29 2.79 -29.24
C SER A 382 25.40 4.11 -30.00
N CYS A 383 24.60 4.29 -31.06
CA CYS A 383 24.64 5.47 -31.93
C CYS A 383 25.99 5.73 -32.60
N MET A 384 26.82 4.70 -32.80
CA MET A 384 28.03 4.78 -33.63
C MET A 384 27.61 5.03 -35.08
N GLY A 385 28.28 5.93 -35.80
CA GLY A 385 28.05 6.19 -37.22
C GLY A 385 28.54 5.05 -38.10
N ASP A 386 28.00 4.97 -39.31
CA ASP A 386 28.40 3.98 -40.32
C ASP A 386 29.71 4.36 -41.05
N ALA A 387 30.33 5.47 -40.67
CA ALA A 387 31.52 6.07 -41.27
C ALA A 387 31.33 6.56 -42.73
N SER A 388 30.10 6.61 -43.24
CA SER A 388 29.70 7.37 -44.43
C SER A 388 29.34 8.82 -44.03
N GLU A 389 28.57 9.56 -44.84
CA GLU A 389 28.03 10.92 -44.59
C GLU A 389 27.04 10.98 -43.38
N SER A 390 27.32 10.23 -42.32
CA SER A 390 26.49 10.10 -41.14
C SER A 390 26.49 11.36 -40.29
N SER A 391 25.33 11.68 -39.71
CA SER A 391 25.12 12.91 -38.94
C SER A 391 24.69 12.65 -37.50
N LEU A 392 25.19 13.50 -36.61
CA LEU A 392 24.73 13.63 -35.24
C LEU A 392 24.22 15.04 -35.01
N VAL A 393 22.94 15.19 -34.67
CA VAL A 393 22.32 16.46 -34.31
C VAL A 393 21.72 16.32 -32.92
N LEU A 394 22.30 17.05 -31.96
CA LEU A 394 21.71 17.28 -30.64
C LEU A 394 21.41 18.78 -30.55
N ARG A 395 20.14 19.15 -30.63
CA ARG A 395 19.74 20.56 -30.71
C ARG A 395 18.51 20.86 -29.87
N ASP A 396 18.47 22.07 -29.29
CA ASP A 396 17.33 22.57 -28.54
C ASP A 396 16.92 21.61 -27.40
N LEU A 397 17.90 21.30 -26.54
CA LEU A 397 17.76 20.40 -25.40
C LEU A 397 17.99 21.16 -24.08
N PRO A 398 17.17 22.18 -23.77
CA PRO A 398 17.43 23.13 -22.68
C PRO A 398 17.44 22.49 -21.29
N SER A 399 16.77 21.35 -21.09
CA SER A 399 16.73 20.66 -19.79
C SER A 399 17.79 19.57 -19.63
N LEU A 400 18.60 19.28 -20.67
CA LEU A 400 19.50 18.13 -20.65
C LEU A 400 20.63 18.36 -19.65
N LYS A 401 20.71 17.49 -18.63
CA LYS A 401 21.72 17.56 -17.57
C LYS A 401 22.80 16.51 -17.73
N THR A 402 22.42 15.31 -18.18
CA THR A 402 23.30 14.14 -18.21
C THR A 402 23.37 13.55 -19.62
N LEU A 403 24.60 13.38 -20.12
CA LEU A 403 24.91 12.62 -21.33
C LEU A 403 26.08 11.68 -21.06
N THR A 404 25.79 10.39 -20.92
CA THR A 404 26.81 9.38 -20.57
C THR A 404 26.80 8.19 -21.51
N SER A 405 27.97 7.62 -21.76
CA SER A 405 28.17 6.42 -22.57
C SER A 405 29.16 5.44 -21.91
N SER A 406 28.93 4.14 -22.10
CA SER A 406 29.88 3.06 -21.76
C SER A 406 31.08 3.00 -22.72
N GLY A 407 31.04 3.72 -23.85
CA GLY A 407 32.16 3.97 -24.74
C GLY A 407 31.85 3.79 -26.22
N TYR A 408 32.62 4.47 -27.08
CA TYR A 408 32.51 4.41 -28.54
C TYR A 408 31.16 4.85 -29.12
N SER A 409 30.27 5.45 -28.31
CA SER A 409 29.08 6.13 -28.84
C SER A 409 29.47 7.33 -29.69
N PHE A 410 28.72 7.61 -30.76
CA PHE A 410 29.02 8.69 -31.71
C PHE A 410 30.39 8.63 -32.39
N MET A 411 31.15 7.54 -32.25
CA MET A 411 32.30 7.28 -33.11
C MET A 411 31.82 7.18 -34.56
N ASN A 412 32.63 7.64 -35.51
CA ASN A 412 32.35 7.64 -36.96
C ASN A 412 31.14 8.47 -37.42
N GLN A 413 30.56 9.31 -36.56
CA GLN A 413 29.60 10.34 -36.98
C GLN A 413 30.38 11.48 -37.65
N GLN A 414 30.11 11.78 -38.93
CA GLN A 414 30.92 12.72 -39.72
C GLN A 414 30.53 14.18 -39.53
N HIS A 415 29.23 14.46 -39.51
CA HIS A 415 28.70 15.82 -39.34
C HIS A 415 28.02 15.96 -38.00
N ILE A 416 28.67 16.68 -37.09
CA ILE A 416 28.22 16.80 -35.71
C ILE A 416 27.71 18.21 -35.46
N VAL A 417 26.49 18.32 -34.94
CA VAL A 417 25.84 19.57 -34.57
C VAL A 417 25.39 19.46 -33.11
N LEU A 418 25.92 20.33 -32.26
CA LEU A 418 25.57 20.42 -30.83
C LEU A 418 25.15 21.87 -30.53
N MET A 419 23.86 22.13 -30.41
CA MET A 419 23.34 23.50 -30.28
C MET A 419 22.28 23.65 -29.18
N ASN A 420 22.35 24.74 -28.41
CA ASN A 420 21.38 25.08 -27.37
C ASN A 420 21.17 23.95 -26.34
N ILE A 421 22.22 23.64 -25.60
CA ILE A 421 22.22 22.61 -24.53
C ILE A 421 22.79 23.21 -23.23
N PRO A 422 22.23 24.32 -22.72
CA PRO A 422 22.86 25.17 -21.71
C PRO A 422 23.02 24.54 -20.32
N ASN A 423 22.24 23.49 -20.00
CA ASN A 423 22.19 22.88 -18.66
C ASN A 423 23.00 21.58 -18.55
N LEU A 424 23.78 21.22 -19.56
CA LEU A 424 24.55 19.98 -19.59
C LEU A 424 25.70 20.05 -18.56
N THR A 425 25.63 19.21 -17.53
CA THR A 425 26.58 19.26 -16.39
C THR A 425 27.36 17.97 -16.21
N LYS A 426 26.77 16.82 -16.55
CA LYS A 426 27.41 15.50 -16.42
C LYS A 426 27.63 14.88 -17.78
N VAL A 427 28.86 14.96 -18.28
CA VAL A 427 29.26 14.38 -19.58
C VAL A 427 30.32 13.31 -19.38
N SER A 428 30.08 12.12 -19.90
CA SER A 428 31.08 11.04 -19.98
C SER A 428 30.91 10.28 -21.29
N LEU A 429 31.76 10.59 -22.27
CA LEU A 429 31.69 10.03 -23.62
C LEU A 429 33.03 9.42 -24.04
N PRO A 430 33.44 8.28 -23.43
CA PRO A 430 34.74 7.69 -23.74
C PRO A 430 34.80 7.24 -25.20
N SER A 431 35.86 7.61 -25.91
CA SER A 431 36.09 7.27 -27.33
C SER A 431 35.01 7.76 -28.31
N ALA A 432 34.21 8.76 -27.92
CA ALA A 432 33.24 9.40 -28.82
C ALA A 432 33.91 10.32 -29.85
N PHE A 433 33.18 10.66 -30.92
CA PHE A 433 33.56 11.68 -31.91
C PHE A 433 34.90 11.40 -32.64
N SER A 434 35.38 10.17 -32.60
CA SER A 434 36.53 9.74 -33.40
C SER A 434 36.11 9.55 -34.86
N ASN A 435 37.01 9.82 -35.81
CA ASN A 435 36.74 9.73 -37.26
C ASN A 435 35.56 10.60 -37.74
N ARG A 436 35.59 11.89 -37.37
CA ARG A 436 34.60 12.89 -37.78
C ARG A 436 35.21 13.86 -38.80
N GLU A 437 34.38 14.41 -39.68
CA GLU A 437 34.76 15.42 -40.66
C GLU A 437 34.52 16.85 -40.14
N SER A 438 33.40 17.10 -39.45
CA SER A 438 33.01 18.44 -39.03
C SER A 438 32.28 18.46 -37.68
N VAL A 439 32.42 19.57 -36.95
CA VAL A 439 31.69 19.82 -35.71
C VAL A 439 31.26 21.28 -35.65
N GLU A 440 29.97 21.50 -35.46
CA GLU A 440 29.34 22.79 -35.19
C GLU A 440 28.82 22.79 -33.75
N THR A 441 29.23 23.78 -32.96
CA THR A 441 28.82 23.88 -31.55
C THR A 441 28.43 25.31 -31.17
N GLU A 442 27.26 25.47 -30.55
CA GLU A 442 26.81 26.70 -29.91
C GLU A 442 26.06 26.32 -28.62
N MET A 443 26.79 26.32 -27.50
CA MET A 443 26.32 25.74 -26.22
C MET A 443 25.36 26.64 -25.46
#